data_AF-A0A2E4W658-F1
#
_entry.id   AF-A0A2E4W658-F1
#
_cell.length_a   1.000
_cell.length_b   1.000
_cell.length_c   1.000
_cell.angle_alpha   90.00
_cell.angle_beta   90.00
_cell.angle_gamma   90.00
#
_symmetry.space_group_name_H-M   'P 1'
#
loop_
_entity.id
_entity.type
_entity.pdbx_description
1 polymer ?
#
loop_
_entity_poly.entity_id
_entity_poly.type
_entity_poly.pdbx_seq_one_letter_code
_entity_poly.pdbx_strand_id
1 'polypeptide(L)' 'MTISYQLSTDPADESQINHIVKKDSRKGGPVLQIPLAEANVDYQEYLAWVADGNTAEAADRYDSEGNKL' A
#
# COMPACT_ATOMS: atom_id res chain seq x y z
N MET A 1 -15.11 -8.17 -6.96
CA MET A 1 -14.39 -7.66 -5.78
C MET A 1 -13.11 -7.08 -6.33
N THR A 2 -12.85 -5.80 -6.14
CA THR A 2 -11.65 -5.14 -6.70
C THR A 2 -10.68 -4.94 -5.55
N ILE A 3 -9.52 -5.60 -5.63
CA ILE A 3 -8.43 -5.34 -4.71
C ILE A 3 -7.64 -4.16 -5.29
N SER A 4 -7.39 -3.15 -4.47
CA SER A 4 -6.41 -2.11 -4.77
C SER A 4 -5.31 -2.10 -3.72
N TYR A 5 -4.14 -1.65 -4.14
CA TYR A 5 -2.97 -1.55 -3.29
C TYR A 5 -2.51 -0.09 -3.28
N GLN A 6 -2.12 0.40 -2.10
CA GLN A 6 -1.54 1.72 -1.90
C GLN A 6 -0.20 1.57 -1.19
N LEU A 7 0.81 2.30 -1.67
CA LEU A 7 2.10 2.38 -0.99
C LEU A 7 1.97 3.24 0.26
N SER A 8 2.63 2.90 1.35
CA SER A 8 2.69 3.73 2.55
C SER A 8 4.15 4.01 2.87
N THR A 9 4.54 5.28 2.85
CA THR A 9 5.90 5.73 3.15
C THR A 9 6.02 6.13 4.61
N ASP A 10 7.26 6.09 5.12
CA ASP A 10 7.52 6.64 6.43
C ASP A 10 7.42 8.18 6.40
N PRO A 11 6.79 8.84 7.39
CA PRO A 11 6.73 10.29 7.45
C PRO A 11 8.11 10.95 7.68
N ALA A 12 9.10 10.21 8.20
CA ALA A 12 10.45 10.71 8.37
C ALA A 12 11.32 10.52 7.11
N ASP A 13 10.97 9.57 6.24
CA ASP A 13 11.69 9.27 5.00
C ASP A 13 10.70 8.89 3.88
N GLU A 14 10.22 9.89 3.15
CA GLU A 14 9.23 9.72 2.07
C GLU A 14 9.75 8.90 0.87
N SER A 15 11.07 8.69 0.79
CA SER A 15 11.68 7.85 -0.24
C SER A 15 11.58 6.37 0.08
N GLN A 16 11.28 6.01 1.33
CA GLN A 16 11.23 4.63 1.78
C GLN A 16 9.79 4.19 2.01
N ILE A 17 9.35 3.20 1.22
CA ILE A 17 8.09 2.52 1.50
C ILE A 17 8.25 1.73 2.79
N ASN A 18 7.35 1.91 3.74
CA ASN A 18 7.31 1.20 5.01
C ASN A 18 6.45 -0.08 4.90
N HIS A 19 5.24 0.04 4.33
CA HIS A 19 4.33 -1.08 4.11
C HIS A 19 3.39 -0.84 2.93
N ILE A 20 2.75 -1.91 2.44
CA ILE A 20 1.70 -1.85 1.42
C ILE A 20 0.35 -1.92 2.11
N VAL A 21 -0.60 -1.08 1.71
CA VAL A 21 -1.97 -1.12 2.19
C VAL A 21 -2.83 -1.80 1.14
N LYS A 22 -3.38 -2.98 1.47
CA LYS A 22 -4.35 -3.68 0.64
C LYS A 22 -5.76 -3.24 1.03
N LYS A 23 -6.48 -2.67 0.06
CA LYS A 23 -7.86 -2.23 0.21
C LYS A 23 -8.75 -3.15 -0.61
N ASP A 24 -9.75 -3.70 0.06
CA ASP A 24 -10.80 -4.44 -0.62
C ASP A 24 -11.98 -3.51 -0.90
N SER A 25 -12.40 -3.40 -2.16
CA SER A 25 -13.49 -2.51 -2.56
C SER A 25 -14.87 -2.94 -2.06
N ARG A 26 -14.99 -4.06 -1.34
CA ARG A 26 -16.23 -4.45 -0.66
C ARG A 26 -16.58 -3.42 0.41
N LYS A 27 -17.86 -3.11 0.55
CA LYS A 27 -18.35 -2.18 1.58
C LYS A 27 -18.02 -2.75 2.97
N GLY A 28 -17.14 -2.08 3.72
CA GLY A 28 -16.61 -2.58 4.99
C GLY A 28 -15.52 -3.65 4.86
N GLY A 29 -14.88 -3.75 3.68
CA GLY A 29 -13.76 -4.65 3.46
C GLY A 29 -12.58 -4.32 4.39
N PRO A 30 -11.79 -5.33 4.80
CA PRO A 30 -10.63 -5.09 5.64
C PRO A 30 -9.58 -4.29 4.87
N VAL A 31 -9.01 -3.30 5.55
CA VAL A 31 -7.78 -2.62 5.11
C VAL A 31 -6.63 -3.31 5.82
N LEU A 32 -5.75 -3.96 5.06
CA LEU A 32 -4.63 -4.73 5.59
C LEU A 32 -3.32 -3.97 5.35
N GLN A 33 -2.54 -3.81 6.42
CA GLN A 33 -1.17 -3.32 6.33
C GLN A 33 -0.22 -4.51 6.14
N ILE A 34 0.33 -4.62 4.95
CA ILE A 34 1.22 -5.68 4.51
C ILE A 34 2.66 -5.19 4.65
N PRO A 35 3.46 -5.74 5.59
CA PRO A 35 4.87 -5.41 5.66
C PRO A 35 5.62 -5.90 4.41
N LEU A 36 6.66 -5.15 4.02
CA LEU A 36 7.54 -5.46 2.88
C LEU A 36 8.52 -6.60 3.21
N ALA A 37 7.97 -7.78 3.49
CA ALA A 37 8.76 -8.97 3.77
C ALA A 37 8.58 -9.97 2.63
N GLU A 38 9.67 -10.49 2.07
CA GLU A 38 9.62 -11.48 0.98
C GLU A 38 8.89 -12.76 1.41
N ALA A 39 8.96 -13.12 2.68
CA ALA A 39 8.24 -14.25 3.26
C ALA A 39 6.73 -13.98 3.50
N ASN A 40 6.26 -12.74 3.32
CA ASN A 40 4.86 -12.39 3.49
C ASN A 40 4.05 -12.75 2.24
N VAL A 41 3.05 -13.61 2.42
CA VAL A 41 2.18 -14.10 1.34
C VAL A 41 1.39 -12.96 0.69
N ASP A 42 0.87 -12.02 1.48
CA ASP A 42 0.15 -10.86 0.95
C ASP A 42 1.07 -9.92 0.16
N TYR A 43 2.35 -9.83 0.52
CA TYR A 43 3.33 -9.06 -0.25
C TYR A 43 3.65 -9.72 -1.58
N GLN A 44 3.80 -11.06 -1.59
CA GLN A 44 3.95 -11.83 -2.83
C GLN A 44 2.72 -11.68 -3.74
N GLU A 45 1.51 -11.65 -3.17
CA GLU A 45 0.28 -11.41 -3.93
C GLU A 45 0.26 -10.01 -4.56
N TYR A 46 0.70 -8.99 -3.82
CA TYR A 46 0.91 -7.65 -4.35
C TYR A 46 1.90 -7.64 -5.53
N LEU A 47 3.05 -8.32 -5.39
CA LEU A 47 4.04 -8.41 -6.46
C LEU A 47 3.48 -9.11 -7.71
N ALA A 48 2.72 -10.19 -7.54
CA ALA A 48 2.06 -10.88 -8.65
C ALA A 48 1.04 -9.97 -9.35
N TRP A 49 0.27 -9.18 -8.58
CA TRP A 49 -0.68 -8.21 -9.13
C TRP A 49 0.02 -7.09 -9.92
N VAL A 50 1.16 -6.59 -9.45
CA VAL A 50 1.99 -5.63 -10.19
C VAL A 50 2.59 -6.27 -11.46
N ALA A 51 3.04 -7.51 -11.38
CA ALA A 51 3.59 -8.26 -12.52
C ALA A 51 2.55 -8.52 -13.62
N ASP A 52 1.27 -8.60 -13.26
CA ASP A 52 0.14 -8.68 -14.20
C ASP A 52 -0.12 -7.35 -14.94
N GLY A 53 0.65 -6.30 -14.64
CA GLY A 53 0.59 -4.99 -15.30
C GLY A 53 -0.23 -3.96 -14.53
N ASN A 54 -0.62 -4.25 -13.30
CA ASN A 54 -1.31 -3.28 -12.45
C ASN A 54 -0.32 -2.35 -11.73
N THR A 55 -0.79 -1.21 -11.22
CA THR A 55 0.04 -0.21 -10.54
C THR A 55 -0.60 0.21 -9.23
N ALA A 56 0.16 0.13 -8.13
CA ALA A 56 -0.33 0.59 -6.82
C ALA A 56 -0.44 2.11 -6.78
N GLU A 57 -1.40 2.59 -5.99
CA GLU A 57 -1.53 4.00 -5.67
C GLU A 57 -0.31 4.47 -4.87
N ALA A 58 0.15 5.69 -5.13
CA ALA A 58 1.25 6.29 -4.37
C ALA A 58 0.83 6.55 -2.92
N ALA A 59 1.82 6.68 -2.03
CA ALA A 59 1.55 7.10 -0.66
C ALA A 59 0.92 8.49 -0.63
N ASP A 60 -0.08 8.65 0.25
CA ASP A 60 -0.57 9.96 0.63
C ASP A 60 0.59 10.74 1.24
N ARG A 61 0.90 11.89 0.65
CA ARG A 61 1.89 12.81 1.19
C ARG A 61 1.21 13.70 2.20
N TYR A 62 1.82 13.89 3.35
CA TYR A 62 1.31 14.78 4.39
C TYR A 62 2.35 15.86 4.66
N ASP A 63 1.91 17.10 4.85
CA ASP A 63 2.77 18.18 5.34
C ASP A 63 3.19 17.93 6.80
N SER A 64 4.12 18.73 7.31
CA SER A 64 4.61 18.65 8.68
C SER A 64 3.55 18.90 9.76
N GLU A 65 2.39 19.45 9.39
CA GLU A 65 1.22 19.66 10.24
C GLU A 65 0.21 18.49 10.14
N GLY A 66 0.51 17.48 9.31
CA GLY A 66 -0.29 16.28 9.14
C GLY A 66 -1.45 16.43 8.16
N ASN A 67 -1.51 17.49 7.35
CA ASN A 67 -2.53 17.59 6.30
C ASN A 67 -2.04 16.95 5.01
N LYS A 68 -2.97 16.30 4.29
CA LYS A 68 -2.65 15.69 3.01
C LYS A 68 -2.32 16.76 1.97
N LEU A 69 -1.16 16.64 1.32
CA LEU A 69 -0.69 17.48 0.20
C LEU A 69 -1.48 17.23 -1.11
#